data_AF-A0A920SFX2-F1
#
_entry.id   AF-A0A920SFX2-F1
#
_cell.length_a   1.000
_cell.length_b   1.000
_cell.length_c   1.000
_cell.angle_alpha   90.00
_cell.angle_beta   90.00
_cell.angle_gamma   90.00
#
_symmetry.space_group_name_H-M   'P 1'
#
loop_
_entity.id
_entity.type
_entity.pdbx_description
1 polymer ?
#
loop_
_entity_poly.entity_id
_entity_poly.type
_entity_poly.pdbx_seq_one_letter_code
_entity_poly.pdbx_strand_id
1 'polypeptide(L)'
;MLSDPDRRRNYDRFGHDGPSTGMTGDPFGGIGDIFESFFGGGFGGAGGRRSGPTTGEDLQTTIEVELEDAVFGSEEEITVRTAVACADCEATGSDPVPPVERCGGCSGTGHVQRVRQSLLGQMVTTTSCPTCGGRGEVISDPCGACRGEGRRVEEQSFTVNVRAGVDEGTTLRLSGRGAVGPRGARPATFTCT
;
A
#
# COMPACT_ATOMS: atom_id res chain seq x y z
N MET A 1 4.50 -15.81 -50.40
CA MET A 1 3.27 -15.87 -51.21
C MET A 1 2.88 -17.32 -51.37
N LEU A 2 1.58 -17.60 -51.28
CA LEU A 2 0.94 -18.90 -51.08
C LEU A 2 1.48 -20.01 -52.01
N SER A 3 1.85 -21.17 -51.46
CA SER A 3 1.86 -22.44 -52.19
C SER A 3 2.01 -23.64 -51.24
N ASP A 4 1.09 -23.79 -50.28
CA ASP A 4 0.97 -25.06 -49.56
C ASP A 4 -0.47 -25.60 -49.68
N PRO A 5 -0.71 -26.64 -50.49
CA PRO A 5 -2.04 -27.13 -50.83
C PRO A 5 -2.77 -27.77 -49.64
N ASP A 6 -2.04 -28.27 -48.65
CA ASP A 6 -2.63 -28.96 -47.49
C ASP A 6 -3.20 -27.98 -46.47
N ARG A 7 -2.54 -26.83 -46.31
CA ARG A 7 -3.01 -25.76 -45.41
C ARG A 7 -4.29 -25.09 -45.94
N ARG A 8 -4.42 -24.99 -47.26
CA ARG A 8 -5.64 -24.46 -47.91
C ARG A 8 -6.82 -25.41 -47.76
N ARG A 9 -6.59 -26.72 -47.90
CA ARG A 9 -7.64 -27.75 -47.79
C ARG A 9 -8.21 -27.87 -46.37
N ASN A 10 -7.39 -27.65 -45.33
CA ASN A 10 -7.87 -27.62 -43.93
C ASN A 10 -8.62 -26.33 -43.60
N TYR A 11 -8.20 -25.20 -44.15
CA TYR A 11 -8.87 -23.90 -43.95
C TYR A 11 -10.25 -23.85 -44.63
N ASP A 12 -10.35 -24.37 -45.85
CA ASP A 12 -11.60 -24.39 -46.63
C ASP A 12 -12.65 -25.34 -46.03
N ARG A 13 -12.23 -26.32 -45.22
CA ARG A 13 -13.11 -27.36 -44.67
C ARG A 13 -13.64 -27.07 -43.27
N PHE A 14 -12.95 -26.24 -42.49
CA PHE A 14 -13.24 -26.00 -41.07
C PHE A 14 -13.17 -24.52 -40.69
N GLY A 15 -13.51 -23.64 -41.65
CA GLY A 15 -13.30 -22.19 -41.59
C GLY A 15 -13.46 -21.56 -40.20
N HIS A 16 -12.39 -20.90 -39.75
CA HIS A 16 -12.10 -20.17 -38.49
C HIS A 16 -12.63 -20.69 -37.13
N ASP A 17 -13.57 -21.62 -37.12
CA ASP A 17 -14.17 -22.27 -35.96
C ASP A 17 -14.38 -23.75 -36.31
N GLY A 18 -13.40 -24.58 -35.98
CA GLY A 18 -13.50 -26.02 -36.17
C GLY A 18 -12.64 -26.82 -35.21
N PRO A 19 -13.10 -28.00 -34.76
CA PRO A 19 -12.90 -28.44 -33.40
C PRO A 19 -11.93 -29.63 -33.25
N SER A 20 -11.15 -29.57 -32.18
CA SER A 20 -10.84 -30.68 -31.25
C SER A 20 -9.91 -31.83 -31.68
N THR A 21 -9.04 -32.19 -30.72
CA THR A 21 -8.67 -33.57 -30.34
C THR A 21 -7.71 -34.35 -31.23
N GLY A 22 -6.43 -34.36 -30.83
CA GLY A 22 -5.49 -35.45 -31.10
C GLY A 22 -5.08 -36.10 -29.77
N MET A 23 -5.88 -37.06 -29.30
CA MET A 23 -5.61 -37.87 -28.12
C MET A 23 -5.11 -39.25 -28.55
N THR A 24 -3.79 -39.48 -28.56
CA THR A 24 -3.19 -40.82 -28.38
C THR A 24 -1.71 -40.71 -28.03
N GLY A 25 -1.37 -40.93 -26.76
CA GLY A 25 0.02 -41.02 -26.32
C GLY A 25 0.23 -40.63 -24.85
N ASP A 26 0.30 -41.65 -23.99
CA ASP A 26 0.87 -41.65 -22.63
C ASP A 26 0.01 -41.13 -21.44
N PRO A 27 -0.44 -42.01 -20.52
CA PRO A 27 -1.34 -41.67 -19.42
C PRO A 27 -0.68 -41.13 -18.13
N PHE A 28 0.64 -40.86 -18.08
CA PHE A 28 1.28 -40.39 -16.83
C PHE A 28 2.34 -39.26 -16.99
N GLY A 29 2.28 -38.45 -18.06
CA GLY A 29 3.38 -37.52 -18.39
C GLY A 29 3.06 -36.04 -18.64
N GLY A 30 1.81 -35.56 -18.52
CA GLY A 30 1.43 -34.25 -19.10
C GLY A 30 0.53 -33.31 -18.29
N ILE A 31 0.31 -33.56 -16.99
CA ILE A 31 -0.64 -32.75 -16.20
C ILE A 31 -0.01 -31.44 -15.68
N GLY A 32 1.30 -31.23 -15.84
CA GLY A 32 1.98 -29.99 -15.42
C GLY A 32 1.66 -28.78 -16.28
N ASP A 33 1.64 -28.94 -17.62
CA ASP A 33 1.62 -27.82 -18.57
C ASP A 33 0.20 -27.30 -18.90
N ILE A 34 -0.81 -28.16 -18.74
CA ILE A 34 -2.23 -27.79 -18.94
C ILE A 34 -2.77 -27.07 -17.69
N PHE A 35 -2.26 -27.37 -16.49
CA PHE A 35 -2.56 -26.60 -15.30
C PHE A 35 -1.93 -25.19 -15.37
N GLU A 36 -0.73 -25.02 -15.94
CA GLU A 36 -0.13 -23.69 -16.16
C GLU A 36 -0.87 -22.86 -17.21
N SER A 37 -1.41 -23.50 -18.26
CA SER A 37 -2.14 -22.80 -19.33
C SER A 37 -3.57 -22.38 -18.94
N PHE A 38 -4.20 -23.09 -18.00
CA PHE A 38 -5.56 -22.77 -17.51
C PHE A 38 -5.56 -21.93 -16.22
N PHE A 39 -4.50 -21.99 -15.41
CA PHE A 39 -4.29 -21.08 -14.25
C PHE A 39 -3.47 -19.82 -14.60
N GLY A 40 -3.03 -19.67 -15.85
CA GLY A 40 -2.18 -18.56 -16.30
C GLY A 40 -2.91 -17.34 -16.88
N GLY A 41 -4.24 -17.34 -16.96
CA GLY A 41 -4.96 -16.26 -17.63
C GLY A 41 -6.37 -16.04 -17.08
N GLY A 42 -6.52 -15.02 -16.23
CA GLY A 42 -7.84 -14.43 -15.97
C GLY A 42 -8.44 -14.69 -14.59
N PHE A 43 -7.79 -14.18 -13.54
CA PHE A 43 -8.52 -13.70 -12.36
C PHE A 43 -7.95 -12.35 -11.94
N GLY A 44 -8.30 -11.32 -12.71
CA GLY A 44 -8.25 -9.94 -12.24
C GLY A 44 -9.26 -9.80 -11.11
N GLY A 45 -8.79 -9.82 -9.86
CA GLY A 45 -9.66 -9.73 -8.71
C GLY A 45 -8.90 -9.67 -7.41
N ALA A 46 -8.58 -8.45 -7.00
CA ALA A 46 -8.04 -8.09 -5.68
C ALA A 46 -6.64 -8.66 -5.40
N GLY A 47 -5.62 -8.00 -5.96
CA GLY A 47 -4.37 -7.85 -5.24
C GLY A 47 -4.71 -7.40 -3.83
N GLY A 48 -4.60 -8.33 -2.87
CA GLY A 48 -4.75 -8.03 -1.46
C GLY A 48 -3.79 -6.90 -1.19
N ARG A 49 -4.34 -5.69 -1.02
CA ARG A 49 -3.57 -4.51 -0.70
C ARG A 49 -2.76 -4.92 0.52
N ARG A 50 -1.45 -5.07 0.35
CA ARG A 50 -0.55 -5.26 1.49
C ARG A 50 -0.90 -4.11 2.42
N SER A 51 -1.46 -4.45 3.57
CA SER A 51 -1.63 -3.50 4.67
C SER A 51 -0.22 -3.25 5.21
N GLY A 52 0.61 -2.59 4.41
CA GLY A 52 1.89 -2.07 4.86
C GLY A 52 1.63 -0.99 5.92
N PRO A 53 2.70 -0.52 6.58
CA PRO A 53 2.58 0.59 7.50
C PRO A 53 1.82 1.72 6.82
N THR A 54 0.70 2.14 7.40
CA THR A 54 -0.07 3.28 6.87
C THR A 54 0.83 4.48 6.98
N THR A 55 1.35 4.97 5.85
CA THR A 55 2.08 6.23 5.78
C THR A 55 1.23 7.32 6.43
N GLY A 56 1.88 8.32 7.01
CA GLY A 56 1.16 9.51 7.44
C GLY A 56 0.40 10.17 6.28
N GLU A 57 -0.49 11.07 6.64
CA GLU A 57 -1.25 11.86 5.68
C GLU A 57 -0.34 12.95 5.09
N ASP A 58 -0.42 13.15 3.77
CA ASP A 58 0.27 14.27 3.14
C ASP A 58 -0.38 15.58 3.63
N LEU A 59 0.47 16.55 3.96
CA LEU A 59 0.02 17.86 4.45
C LEU A 59 0.24 18.89 3.35
N GLN A 60 -0.79 19.71 3.10
CA GLN A 60 -0.71 20.86 2.21
C GLN A 60 -1.13 22.12 2.95
N THR A 61 -0.35 23.19 2.81
CA THR A 61 -0.72 24.52 3.30
C THR A 61 -0.42 25.57 2.24
N THR A 62 -1.11 26.70 2.32
CA THR A 62 -0.89 27.86 1.46
C THR A 62 -0.39 29.00 2.33
N ILE A 63 0.68 29.65 1.91
CA ILE A 63 1.26 30.79 2.62
C ILE A 63 1.12 32.06 1.78
N GLU A 64 0.80 33.15 2.45
CA GLU A 64 0.71 34.47 1.83
C GLU A 64 2.00 35.22 2.14
N VAL A 65 2.86 35.39 1.13
CA VAL A 65 4.11 36.14 1.23
C VAL A 65 3.91 37.57 0.75
N GLU A 66 4.57 38.51 1.41
CA GLU A 66 4.67 39.90 0.94
C GLU A 66 5.43 39.95 -0.41
N LEU A 67 5.07 40.90 -1.28
CA LEU A 67 5.69 41.04 -2.60
C LEU A 67 7.21 41.29 -2.49
N GLU A 68 7.63 42.06 -1.48
CA GLU A 68 9.04 42.32 -1.24
C GLU A 68 9.82 41.04 -0.93
N ASP A 69 9.27 40.18 -0.10
CA ASP A 69 9.85 38.89 0.28
C ASP A 69 9.90 37.92 -0.90
N ALA A 70 8.89 37.91 -1.76
CA ALA A 70 8.90 37.12 -2.99
C ALA A 70 10.00 37.60 -3.97
N VAL A 71 10.29 38.90 -4.03
CA VAL A 71 11.28 39.48 -4.93
C VAL A 71 12.71 39.32 -4.40
N PHE A 72 12.94 39.59 -3.12
CA PHE A 72 14.29 39.58 -2.52
C PHE A 72 14.66 38.23 -1.89
N GLY A 73 13.67 37.37 -1.63
CA GLY A 73 13.81 36.16 -0.85
C GLY A 73 13.77 36.44 0.65
N SER A 74 13.14 35.56 1.41
CA SER A 74 13.01 35.67 2.87
C SER A 74 12.97 34.30 3.54
N GLU A 75 13.10 34.30 4.87
CA GLU A 75 12.82 33.14 5.71
C GLU A 75 11.50 33.39 6.44
N GLU A 76 10.52 32.52 6.21
CA GLU A 76 9.20 32.63 6.82
C GLU A 76 8.97 31.45 7.76
N GLU A 77 8.40 31.73 8.94
CA GLU A 77 8.03 30.72 9.92
C GLU A 77 6.54 30.36 9.77
N ILE A 78 6.28 29.09 9.45
CA ILE A 78 4.93 28.58 9.26
C ILE A 78 4.60 27.64 10.41
N THR A 79 3.50 27.89 11.11
CA THR A 79 3.00 26.98 12.13
C THR A 79 1.90 26.10 11.56
N VAL A 80 2.10 24.79 11.60
CA VAL A 80 1.16 23.80 11.09
C VAL A 80 0.83 22.78 12.17
N ARG A 81 -0.46 22.46 12.29
CA ARG A 81 -0.94 21.40 13.16
C ARG A 81 -0.76 20.05 12.46
N THR A 82 0.21 19.26 12.91
CA THR A 82 0.62 17.99 12.29
C THR A 82 0.66 16.86 13.31
N ALA A 83 0.60 15.61 12.83
CA ALA A 83 0.82 14.46 13.68
C ALA A 83 2.32 14.23 13.88
N VAL A 84 2.79 14.30 15.12
CA VAL A 84 4.19 14.08 15.51
C VAL A 84 4.34 12.73 16.21
N ALA A 85 5.56 12.18 16.17
CA ALA A 85 5.89 10.96 16.90
C ALA A 85 5.69 11.17 18.41
N CYS A 86 5.00 10.25 19.06
CA CYS A 86 4.81 10.32 20.50
C CYS A 86 6.15 10.10 21.22
N ALA A 87 6.68 11.12 21.91
CA ALA A 87 7.94 11.03 22.63
C ALA A 87 7.91 9.97 23.75
N ASP A 88 6.81 9.90 24.51
CA ASP A 88 6.69 9.01 25.68
C ASP A 88 6.76 7.50 25.34
N CYS A 89 6.40 7.12 24.11
CA CYS A 89 6.46 5.73 23.66
C CYS A 89 7.36 5.54 22.43
N GLU A 90 8.16 6.54 22.05
CA GLU A 90 9.02 6.50 20.86
C GLU A 90 8.29 6.05 19.59
N ALA A 91 7.06 6.53 19.42
CA ALA A 91 6.13 6.15 18.37
C ALA A 91 5.69 4.68 18.32
N THR A 92 5.98 3.84 19.32
CA THR A 92 5.51 2.44 19.35
C THR A 92 4.01 2.33 19.68
N GLY A 93 3.49 3.29 20.43
CA GLY A 93 2.13 3.27 20.95
C GLY A 93 1.93 2.45 22.22
N SER A 94 2.99 1.89 22.81
CA SER A 94 2.93 1.13 24.06
C SER A 94 3.80 1.76 25.16
N ASP A 95 3.41 1.60 26.42
CA ASP A 95 4.14 2.13 27.58
C ASP A 95 3.99 1.17 28.76
N PRO A 96 5.07 0.58 29.31
CA PRO A 96 6.50 0.86 29.07
C PRO A 96 7.05 0.25 27.77
N VAL A 97 7.95 0.95 27.07
CA VAL A 97 8.48 0.50 25.77
C VAL A 97 9.45 -0.70 25.92
N PRO A 98 9.25 -1.83 25.20
CA PRO A 98 8.08 -2.25 24.43
C PRO A 98 7.41 -3.51 25.02
N PRO A 99 6.07 -3.59 25.17
CA PRO A 99 5.37 -4.85 25.35
C PRO A 99 4.44 -5.00 24.15
N VAL A 100 5.03 -5.11 22.95
CA VAL A 100 4.31 -5.61 21.78
C VAL A 100 4.37 -7.12 21.81
N GLU A 101 3.22 -7.75 21.95
CA GLU A 101 3.11 -9.19 21.94
C GLU A 101 2.77 -9.69 20.54
N ARG A 102 3.35 -10.84 20.18
CA ARG A 102 3.00 -11.52 18.95
C ARG A 102 1.52 -11.87 18.98
N CYS A 103 0.76 -11.46 17.97
CA CYS A 103 -0.66 -11.73 17.90
C CYS A 103 -0.90 -13.25 17.88
N GLY A 104 -1.53 -13.79 18.92
CA GLY A 104 -1.86 -15.22 18.99
C GLY A 104 -2.81 -15.68 17.87
N GLY A 105 -3.71 -14.79 17.41
CA GLY A 105 -4.70 -15.10 16.37
C GLY A 105 -4.14 -15.29 14.96
N CYS A 106 -2.96 -14.73 14.65
CA CYS A 106 -2.29 -14.93 13.35
C CYS A 106 -0.84 -15.39 13.50
N SER A 107 -0.37 -15.65 14.72
CA SER A 107 1.01 -15.99 15.01
C SER A 107 1.99 -15.03 14.31
N GLY A 108 1.82 -13.72 14.48
CA GLY A 108 2.74 -12.74 13.90
C GLY A 108 2.60 -12.46 12.40
N THR A 109 1.77 -13.20 11.65
CA THR A 109 1.69 -13.07 10.18
C THR A 109 0.83 -11.89 9.71
N GLY A 110 0.03 -11.31 10.61
CA GLY A 110 -0.91 -10.23 10.29
C GLY A 110 -2.15 -10.68 9.51
N HIS A 111 -2.19 -11.91 9.00
CA HIS A 111 -3.25 -12.41 8.13
C HIS A 111 -3.75 -13.77 8.60
N VAL A 112 -5.01 -14.07 8.31
CA VAL A 112 -5.62 -15.37 8.61
C VAL A 112 -6.28 -15.93 7.35
N GLN A 113 -6.07 -17.22 7.10
CA GLN A 113 -6.73 -17.94 6.02
C GLN A 113 -8.15 -18.34 6.47
N ARG A 114 -9.15 -17.89 5.71
CA ARG A 114 -10.55 -18.30 5.91
C ARG A 114 -10.95 -19.23 4.78
N VAL A 115 -11.27 -20.46 5.15
CA VAL A 115 -11.87 -21.44 4.25
C VAL A 115 -13.38 -21.16 4.20
N ARG A 116 -13.92 -20.93 3.01
CA ARG A 116 -15.36 -20.83 2.78
C ARG A 116 -15.79 -21.96 1.86
N GLN A 117 -16.80 -22.71 2.29
CA GLN A 117 -17.46 -23.69 1.43
C GLN A 117 -18.37 -22.95 0.46
N SER A 118 -18.17 -23.18 -0.84
CA SER A 118 -19.01 -22.65 -1.91
C SER A 118 -19.59 -23.80 -2.73
N LEU A 119 -20.56 -23.50 -3.59
CA LEU A 119 -21.19 -24.48 -4.48
C LEU A 119 -20.19 -25.16 -5.43
N LEU A 120 -19.03 -24.54 -5.68
CA LEU A 120 -17.97 -25.04 -6.56
C LEU A 120 -16.82 -25.71 -5.81
N GLY A 121 -16.94 -25.89 -4.49
CA GLY A 121 -15.90 -26.48 -3.64
C GLY A 121 -15.39 -25.54 -2.56
N GLN A 122 -14.24 -25.89 -1.97
CA GLN A 122 -13.62 -25.14 -0.89
C GLN A 122 -12.75 -24.01 -1.46
N MET A 123 -13.09 -22.77 -1.14
CA MET A 123 -12.27 -21.60 -1.49
C MET A 123 -11.54 -21.09 -0.24
N VAL A 124 -10.21 -20.94 -0.35
CA VAL A 124 -9.39 -20.35 0.71
C VAL A 124 -9.14 -18.89 0.38
N THR A 125 -9.49 -18.00 1.30
CA THR A 125 -9.28 -16.56 1.16
C THR A 125 -8.40 -16.04 2.28
N THR A 126 -7.36 -15.28 1.93
CA THR A 126 -6.52 -14.60 2.94
C THR A 126 -7.17 -13.29 3.32
N THR A 127 -7.38 -13.08 4.60
CA THR A 127 -7.95 -11.84 5.14
C THR A 127 -7.06 -11.28 6.25
N SER A 128 -7.12 -9.98 6.51
CA SER A 128 -6.41 -9.38 7.64
C SER A 128 -6.88 -10.03 8.96
N CYS A 129 -5.94 -10.24 9.88
CA CYS A 129 -6.25 -10.80 11.18
C CYS A 129 -7.16 -9.83 11.94
N PRO A 130 -8.34 -10.26 12.42
CA PRO A 130 -9.27 -9.37 13.14
C PRO A 130 -8.71 -8.92 14.49
N THR A 131 -7.81 -9.69 15.11
CA THR A 131 -7.23 -9.40 16.42
C THR A 131 -6.20 -8.28 16.36
N CYS A 132 -5.30 -8.28 15.37
CA CYS A 132 -4.26 -7.24 15.24
C CYS A 132 -4.52 -6.24 14.10
N GLY A 133 -5.58 -6.44 13.31
CA GLY A 133 -5.95 -5.59 12.18
C GLY A 133 -4.94 -5.59 11.04
N GLY A 134 -4.18 -6.68 10.84
CA GLY A 134 -3.15 -6.76 9.79
C GLY A 134 -1.70 -6.68 10.29
N ARG A 135 -1.48 -6.30 11.56
CA ARG A 135 -0.16 -5.88 12.06
C ARG A 135 0.77 -7.02 12.49
N GLY A 136 0.23 -8.19 12.84
CA GLY A 136 1.01 -9.29 13.42
C GLY A 136 1.27 -9.16 14.91
N GLU A 137 1.10 -7.97 15.49
CA GLU A 137 1.36 -7.68 16.91
C GLU A 137 0.16 -7.03 17.59
N VAL A 138 0.06 -7.22 18.90
CA VAL A 138 -0.96 -6.63 19.78
C VAL A 138 -0.25 -5.84 20.88
N ILE A 139 -0.79 -4.67 21.17
CA ILE A 139 -0.29 -3.82 22.26
C ILE A 139 -1.03 -4.23 23.53
N SER A 140 -0.30 -4.76 24.51
CA SER A 140 -0.86 -5.16 25.81
C SER A 140 -1.21 -3.94 26.64
N ASP A 141 -0.29 -2.97 26.71
CA ASP A 141 -0.42 -1.73 27.47
C ASP A 141 -0.32 -0.52 26.55
N PRO A 142 -1.45 0.08 26.13
CA PRO A 142 -1.43 1.25 25.26
C PRO A 142 -0.88 2.46 26.00
N CYS A 143 0.01 3.21 25.34
CA CYS A 143 0.54 4.45 25.89
C CYS A 143 -0.60 5.42 26.22
N GLY A 144 -0.72 5.84 27.48
CA GLY A 144 -1.84 6.67 27.93
C GLY A 144 -1.92 8.02 27.22
N ALA A 145 -0.77 8.58 26.87
CA ALA A 145 -0.71 9.93 26.34
C ALA A 145 -0.86 10.00 24.80
N CYS A 146 -0.71 8.90 24.05
CA CYS A 146 -1.17 8.80 22.64
C CYS A 146 -2.32 7.80 22.42
N ARG A 147 -2.84 7.21 23.50
CA ARG A 147 -3.92 6.20 23.50
C ARG A 147 -3.68 5.03 22.55
N GLY A 148 -2.43 4.61 22.37
CA GLY A 148 -2.08 3.50 21.49
C GLY A 148 -1.91 3.83 20.01
N GLU A 149 -1.96 5.11 19.62
CA GLU A 149 -1.73 5.53 18.23
C GLU A 149 -0.24 5.63 17.87
N GLY A 150 0.65 5.87 18.84
CA GLY A 150 2.08 6.13 18.59
C GLY A 150 2.37 7.51 18.00
N ARG A 151 1.37 8.40 17.94
CA ARG A 151 1.51 9.78 17.46
C ARG A 151 0.59 10.72 18.24
N ARG A 152 0.87 12.01 18.19
CA ARG A 152 0.03 13.07 18.76
C ARG A 152 -0.14 14.19 17.76
N VAL A 153 -1.27 14.88 17.81
CA VAL A 153 -1.48 16.07 16.99
C VAL A 153 -0.97 17.28 17.78
N GLU A 154 0.08 17.90 17.29
CA GLU A 154 0.74 19.05 17.91
C GLU A 154 0.99 20.15 16.86
N GLU A 155 1.15 21.39 17.30
CA GLU A 155 1.55 22.49 16.43
C GLU A 155 3.08 22.48 16.28
N GLN A 156 3.56 22.38 15.04
CA GLN A 156 4.98 22.50 14.72
C GLN A 156 5.22 23.72 13.85
N SER A 157 6.22 24.49 14.24
CA SER A 157 6.72 25.62 13.46
C SER A 157 7.86 25.14 12.55
N PHE A 158 7.78 25.49 11.27
CA PHE A 158 8.77 25.17 10.26
C PHE A 158 9.24 26.45 9.59
N THR A 159 10.55 26.66 9.58
CA THR A 159 11.17 27.71 8.76
C THR A 159 11.22 27.25 7.31
N VAL A 160 10.59 28.02 6.44
CA VAL A 160 10.62 27.88 4.99
C VAL A 160 11.47 28.99 4.40
N ASN A 161 12.37 28.61 3.50
CA ASN A 161 13.17 29.55 2.73
C ASN A 161 12.45 29.87 1.41
N VAL A 162 11.92 31.08 1.32
CA VAL A 162 11.31 31.63 0.09
C VAL A 162 12.44 32.16 -0.78
N ARG A 163 12.60 31.58 -1.97
CA ARG A 163 13.66 32.02 -2.89
C ARG A 163 13.27 33.35 -3.54
N ALA A 164 14.26 34.17 -3.85
CA ALA A 164 14.05 35.37 -4.65
C ALA A 164 13.47 35.01 -6.04
N GLY A 165 12.45 35.75 -6.47
CA GLY A 165 11.77 35.57 -7.74
C GLY A 165 10.84 34.36 -7.79
N VAL A 166 10.21 34.00 -6.67
CA VAL A 166 9.11 33.00 -6.68
C VAL A 166 7.84 33.61 -7.26
N ASP A 167 7.13 32.82 -8.06
CA ASP A 167 5.83 33.17 -8.62
C ASP A 167 4.69 32.54 -7.80
N GLU A 168 3.48 33.10 -7.91
CA GLU A 168 2.26 32.52 -7.33
C GLU A 168 2.07 31.05 -7.76
N GLY A 169 1.73 30.18 -6.81
CA GLY A 169 1.54 28.75 -7.05
C GLY A 169 2.84 27.93 -7.04
N THR A 170 3.97 28.54 -6.70
CA THR A 170 5.24 27.81 -6.51
C THR A 170 5.12 26.83 -5.34
N THR A 171 5.24 25.54 -5.63
CA THR A 171 5.13 24.50 -4.61
C THR A 171 6.48 24.16 -4.00
N LEU A 172 6.62 24.30 -2.68
CA LEU A 172 7.80 23.90 -1.92
C LEU A 172 7.55 22.58 -1.17
N ARG A 173 8.35 21.57 -1.45
CA ARG A 173 8.24 20.25 -0.82
C ARG A 173 9.20 20.10 0.35
N LEU A 174 8.66 19.88 1.54
CA LEU A 174 9.38 19.58 2.77
C LEU A 174 9.29 18.09 3.09
N SER A 175 10.30 17.34 2.64
CA SER A 175 10.40 15.89 2.88
C SER A 175 10.62 15.58 4.36
N GLY A 176 9.90 14.60 4.90
CA GLY A 176 10.05 14.12 6.27
C GLY A 176 9.46 15.03 7.35
N ARG A 177 8.81 16.14 6.96
CA ARG A 177 8.05 17.05 7.84
C ARG A 177 6.53 16.87 7.72
N GLY A 178 6.08 15.89 6.94
CA GLY A 178 4.66 15.51 6.88
C GLY A 178 4.23 14.76 8.14
N ALA A 179 2.94 14.45 8.21
CA ALA A 179 2.38 13.75 9.36
C ALA A 179 3.12 12.42 9.59
N VAL A 180 3.43 12.11 10.85
CA VAL A 180 3.96 10.81 11.26
C VAL A 180 2.84 9.79 11.13
N GLY A 181 3.12 8.67 10.47
CA GLY A 181 2.18 7.57 10.37
C GLY A 181 1.98 6.91 11.75
N PRO A 182 0.83 6.31 12.02
CA PRO A 182 0.58 5.66 13.30
C PRO A 182 1.61 4.55 13.58
N ARG A 183 1.97 4.40 14.85
CA ARG A 183 2.87 3.36 15.38
C ARG A 183 4.23 3.28 14.67
N GLY A 184 4.89 4.42 14.47
CA GLY A 184 6.24 4.48 13.90
C GLY A 184 6.30 4.29 12.39
N ALA A 185 5.16 4.33 11.69
CA ALA A 185 5.13 4.35 10.25
C ALA A 185 5.80 5.63 9.71
N ARG A 186 6.43 5.51 8.53
CA ARG A 186 7.26 6.58 7.96
C ARG A 186 6.45 7.89 7.83
N PRO A 187 7.05 9.05 8.18
CA PRO A 187 6.40 10.34 7.99
C PRO A 187 6.12 10.58 6.51
N ALA A 188 5.01 11.25 6.25
CA ALA A 188 4.58 11.66 4.92
C ALA A 188 5.38 12.86 4.40
N THR A 189 4.99 13.36 3.22
CA THR A 189 5.55 14.60 2.69
C THR A 189 4.69 15.79 3.14
N PHE A 190 5.34 16.88 3.55
CA PHE A 190 4.68 18.17 3.72
C PHE A 190 4.95 19.04 2.49
N THR A 191 3.92 19.71 1.98
CA THR A 191 3.97 20.52 0.78
C THR A 191 3.37 21.89 1.09
N CYS A 192 4.11 22.96 0.81
CA CYS A 192 3.59 24.33 0.86
C CYS A 192 3.37 24.82 -0.57
N THR A 193 2.35 25.65 -0.79
CA THR A 193 2.07 26.31 -2.07
C THR A 193 2.00 27.82 -1.87
#